data_AF-A0AAV6YIY1-F1
#
_entry.id   AF-A0AAV6YIY1-F1
#
_cell.length_a   1.000
_cell.length_b   1.000
_cell.length_c   1.000
_cell.angle_alpha   90.00
_cell.angle_beta   90.00
_cell.angle_gamma   90.00
#
_symmetry.space_group_name_H-M   'P 1'
#
loop_
_entity.id
_entity.type
_entity.pdbx_description
1 polymer ?
#
loop_
_entity_poly.entity_id
_entity_poly.type
_entity_poly.pdbx_seq_one_letter_code
_entity_poly.pdbx_strand_id
1 'polypeptide(L)'
;MKTWAQESLTKQAGSIQDVQQEKDEPGDRYSSRLSQQFEDIGFTLHNKIQAHMLVKALVEGLQDELKDKVLATRPEILSAGFKDAVTIIKGFQKAQYKERDKKKKGSDADDHHFNGQ
;
A
#
# COMPACT_ATOMS: atom_id res chain seq x y z
N MET A 1 -36.19 -10.11 16.34
CA MET A 1 -35.71 -10.70 15.09
C MET A 1 -34.41 -10.00 14.72
N LYS A 2 -33.26 -10.67 14.88
CA LYS A 2 -31.95 -10.14 14.44
C LYS A 2 -31.81 -10.50 12.96
N THR A 3 -31.73 -9.49 12.10
CA THR A 3 -31.67 -9.64 10.64
C THR A 3 -30.33 -10.26 10.22
N TRP A 4 -30.36 -11.19 9.26
CA TRP A 4 -29.18 -11.81 8.62
C TRP A 4 -28.09 -10.80 8.20
N ALA A 5 -28.48 -9.57 7.84
CA ALA A 5 -27.55 -8.49 7.52
C ALA A 5 -26.59 -8.15 8.68
N GLN A 6 -26.99 -8.34 9.94
CA GLN A 6 -26.18 -8.01 11.10
C GLN A 6 -25.18 -9.13 11.46
N GLU A 7 -25.54 -10.40 11.21
CA GLU A 7 -24.62 -11.54 11.34
C GLU A 7 -23.64 -11.64 10.18
N SER A 8 -23.99 -11.14 8.98
CA SER A 8 -23.07 -11.05 7.85
C SER A 8 -21.98 -10.00 8.09
N LEU A 9 -22.30 -8.83 8.66
CA LEU A 9 -21.33 -7.75 8.92
C LEU A 9 -20.27 -8.11 9.96
N THR A 10 -20.62 -8.90 10.98
CA THR A 10 -19.68 -9.29 12.05
C THR A 10 -18.86 -10.54 11.72
N LYS A 11 -19.31 -11.40 10.81
CA LYS A 11 -18.55 -12.58 10.36
C LYS A 11 -17.55 -12.29 9.23
N GLN A 12 -17.68 -11.15 8.54
CA GLN A 12 -16.82 -10.78 7.41
C GLN A 12 -15.74 -9.74 7.74
N ALA A 13 -15.72 -9.21 8.97
CA ALA A 13 -14.72 -8.24 9.35
C ALA A 13 -13.38 -8.96 9.60
N GLY A 14 -12.65 -9.23 8.51
CA GLY A 14 -11.29 -9.76 8.56
C GLY A 14 -10.38 -8.88 9.43
N SER A 15 -9.28 -9.45 9.92
CA SER A 15 -8.30 -8.66 10.66
C SER A 15 -7.76 -7.57 9.74
N ILE A 16 -7.47 -6.38 10.30
CA ILE A 16 -6.80 -5.34 9.52
C ILE A 16 -5.46 -5.82 8.94
N GLN A 17 -4.84 -6.82 9.56
CA GLN A 17 -3.60 -7.45 9.11
C GLN A 17 -3.81 -8.37 7.88
N ASP A 18 -5.04 -8.79 7.60
CA ASP A 18 -5.37 -9.60 6.42
C ASP A 18 -5.49 -8.74 5.14
N VAL A 19 -5.50 -7.42 5.28
CA VAL A 19 -5.62 -6.49 4.15
C VAL A 19 -4.25 -6.24 3.55
N GLN A 20 -3.92 -7.03 2.54
CA GLN A 20 -2.70 -6.87 1.74
C GLN A 20 -2.96 -6.07 0.47
N GLN A 21 -1.93 -5.35 0.03
CA GLN A 21 -1.90 -4.64 -1.22
C GLN A 21 -1.84 -5.63 -2.38
N GLU A 22 -2.79 -5.51 -3.30
CA GLU A 22 -2.79 -6.38 -4.48
C GLU A 22 -1.66 -6.03 -5.46
N LYS A 23 -1.32 -6.99 -6.34
CA LYS A 23 -0.34 -6.76 -7.40
C LYS A 23 -0.83 -5.61 -8.30
N ASP A 24 0.04 -4.65 -8.55
CA ASP A 24 -0.24 -3.42 -9.32
C ASP A 24 -1.34 -2.51 -8.72
N GLU A 25 -1.78 -2.73 -7.47
CA GLU A 25 -2.74 -1.85 -6.80
C GLU A 25 -2.09 -0.50 -6.41
N PRO A 26 -2.70 0.64 -6.79
CA PRO A 26 -2.22 1.95 -6.35
C PRO A 26 -2.36 2.10 -4.83
N GLY A 27 -1.36 2.72 -4.19
CA GLY A 27 -1.33 2.93 -2.74
C GLY A 27 -2.52 3.73 -2.20
N ASP A 28 -3.13 4.61 -3.01
CA ASP A 28 -4.38 5.31 -2.67
C ASP A 28 -5.56 4.35 -2.50
N ARG A 29 -5.68 3.36 -3.41
CA ARG A 29 -6.76 2.38 -3.37
C ARG A 29 -6.57 1.42 -2.20
N TYR A 30 -5.33 0.96 -2.01
CA TYR A 30 -4.96 0.09 -0.89
C TYR A 30 -5.19 0.77 0.46
N SER A 31 -4.68 1.99 0.66
CA SER A 31 -4.85 2.74 1.91
C SER A 31 -6.31 3.09 2.21
N SER A 32 -7.12 3.37 1.19
CA SER A 32 -8.57 3.60 1.35
C SER A 32 -9.29 2.34 1.84
N ARG A 33 -8.99 1.17 1.26
CA ARG A 33 -9.55 -0.12 1.71
C ARG A 33 -9.15 -0.44 3.14
N LEU A 34 -7.88 -0.24 3.47
CA LEU A 34 -7.36 -0.49 4.81
C LEU A 34 -8.01 0.43 5.85
N SER A 35 -8.16 1.72 5.54
CA SER A 35 -8.84 2.68 6.41
C SER A 35 -10.31 2.34 6.59
N GLN A 36 -11.00 1.90 5.54
CA GLN A 36 -12.38 1.47 5.63
C GLN A 36 -12.52 0.24 6.53
N GLN A 37 -11.68 -0.79 6.34
CA GLN A 37 -11.68 -1.98 7.18
C GLN A 37 -11.41 -1.64 8.66
N PHE A 38 -10.49 -0.70 8.91
CA PHE A 38 -10.15 -0.22 10.24
C PHE A 38 -11.33 0.43 10.97
N GLU A 39 -12.12 1.24 10.25
CA GLU A 39 -13.34 1.83 10.79
C GLU A 39 -14.47 0.80 10.94
N ASP A 40 -14.60 -0.13 9.99
CA ASP A 40 -15.61 -1.19 10.01
C ASP A 40 -15.45 -2.16 11.19
N ILE A 41 -14.21 -2.43 11.62
CA ILE A 41 -13.92 -3.20 12.85
C ILE A 41 -14.05 -2.36 14.13
N GLY A 42 -14.44 -1.09 14.02
CA GLY A 42 -14.72 -0.19 15.14
C GLY A 42 -13.51 0.53 15.73
N PHE A 43 -12.37 0.58 15.01
CA PHE A 43 -11.24 1.40 15.43
C PHE A 43 -11.35 2.85 14.93
N THR A 44 -10.57 3.74 15.55
CA THR A 44 -10.59 5.17 15.26
C THR A 44 -9.19 5.76 15.19
N LEU A 45 -9.00 6.70 14.26
CA LEU A 45 -7.77 7.49 14.13
C LEU A 45 -7.54 8.44 15.30
N HIS A 46 -8.56 8.74 16.11
CA HIS A 46 -8.42 9.63 17.27
C HIS A 46 -7.65 8.98 18.43
N ASN A 47 -7.59 7.65 18.46
CA ASN A 47 -6.80 6.93 19.44
C ASN A 47 -5.38 6.71 18.89
N LYS A 48 -4.37 7.25 19.56
CA LYS A 48 -2.96 7.16 19.13
C LYS A 48 -2.47 5.71 18.93
N ILE A 49 -2.89 4.78 19.80
CA ILE A 49 -2.48 3.38 19.71
C ILE A 49 -3.09 2.74 18.47
N GLN A 50 -4.37 3.01 18.21
CA GLN A 50 -5.07 2.48 17.05
C GLN A 50 -4.56 3.12 15.75
N ALA A 51 -4.31 4.43 15.73
CA ALA A 51 -3.71 5.11 14.60
C ALA A 51 -2.32 4.55 14.24
N HIS A 52 -1.50 4.25 15.25
CA HIS A 52 -0.21 3.59 15.05
C HIS A 52 -0.37 2.16 14.51
N MET A 53 -1.36 1.41 15.00
CA MET A 53 -1.69 0.08 14.48
C MET A 53 -2.07 0.12 12.99
N LEU A 54 -2.86 1.11 12.57
CA LEU A 54 -3.22 1.31 11.18
C LEU A 54 -2.00 1.60 10.30
N VAL A 55 -1.07 2.45 10.78
CA VAL A 55 0.18 2.75 10.06
C VAL A 55 1.05 1.49 9.94
N LYS A 56 1.14 0.69 10.99
CA LYS A 56 1.86 -0.57 10.96
C LYS A 56 1.24 -1.54 9.95
N ALA A 57 -0.08 -1.73 10.00
CA ALA A 57 -0.80 -2.58 9.05
C ALA A 57 -0.64 -2.09 7.60
N LEU A 58 -0.64 -0.76 7.39
CA LEU A 58 -0.41 -0.16 6.08
C LEU A 58 0.96 -0.53 5.52
N VAL A 59 2.00 -0.54 6.35
CA VAL A 59 3.36 -0.87 5.89
C VAL A 59 3.55 -2.37 5.73
N GLU A 60 3.04 -3.17 6.68
CA GLU A 60 3.15 -4.64 6.65
C GLU A 60 2.38 -5.26 5.49
N GLY A 61 1.25 -4.68 5.09
CA GLY A 61 0.47 -5.16 3.95
C GLY A 61 0.92 -4.63 2.59
N LEU A 62 1.99 -3.82 2.50
CA LEU A 62 2.58 -3.47 1.20
C LEU A 62 3.20 -4.69 0.52
N GLN A 63 3.35 -4.60 -0.80
CA GLN A 63 4.19 -5.56 -1.54
C GLN A 63 5.62 -5.55 -1.01
N ASP A 64 6.24 -6.72 -0.89
CA ASP A 64 7.56 -6.89 -0.27
C ASP A 64 8.63 -5.94 -0.83
N GLU A 65 8.74 -5.82 -2.16
CA GLU A 65 9.73 -4.93 -2.79
C GLU A 65 9.52 -3.45 -2.39
N LEU A 66 8.26 -3.01 -2.30
CA LEU A 66 7.93 -1.65 -1.90
C LEU A 66 8.13 -1.45 -0.40
N LYS A 67 7.70 -2.43 0.41
CA LYS A 67 7.87 -2.46 1.87
C LYS A 67 9.34 -2.33 2.23
N ASP A 68 10.19 -3.17 1.65
CA ASP A 68 11.63 -3.19 1.93
C ASP A 68 12.28 -1.87 1.53
N LYS A 69 11.94 -1.32 0.36
CA LYS A 69 12.47 -0.03 -0.10
C LYS A 69 12.04 1.13 0.80
N VAL A 70 10.77 1.15 1.21
CA VAL A 70 10.23 2.16 2.12
C VAL A 70 10.89 2.06 3.49
N LEU A 71 10.98 0.88 4.09
CA LEU A 71 11.58 0.68 5.42
C LEU A 71 13.09 0.95 5.42
N ALA A 72 13.80 0.62 4.34
CA ALA A 72 15.23 0.92 4.22
C ALA A 72 15.51 2.42 4.09
N THR A 73 14.60 3.18 3.48
CA THR A 73 14.81 4.61 3.21
C THR A 73 14.17 5.53 4.25
N ARG A 74 13.03 5.13 4.80
CA ARG A 74 12.18 5.92 5.70
C ARG A 74 11.65 5.05 6.86
N PRO A 75 12.53 4.48 7.71
CA PRO A 75 12.10 3.65 8.84
C PRO A 75 11.21 4.40 9.83
N GLU A 76 11.30 5.74 9.89
CA GLU A 76 10.45 6.59 10.72
C GLU A 76 8.97 6.56 10.31
N ILE A 77 8.64 5.99 9.13
CA ILE A 77 7.26 5.86 8.65
C ILE A 77 6.36 5.13 9.64
N LEU A 78 6.89 4.18 10.41
CA LEU A 78 6.14 3.45 11.42
C LEU A 78 5.65 4.35 12.56
N SER A 79 6.35 5.46 12.81
CA SER A 79 5.97 6.47 13.81
C SER A 79 5.22 7.66 13.21
N ALA A 80 5.03 7.69 11.89
CA ALA A 80 4.36 8.77 11.19
C ALA A 80 2.84 8.72 11.40
N GLY A 81 2.17 9.85 11.14
CA GLY A 81 0.71 9.86 11.02
C GLY A 81 0.27 9.10 9.76
N PHE A 82 -0.95 8.54 9.77
CA PHE A 82 -1.48 7.76 8.65
C PHE A 82 -1.41 8.50 7.30
N LYS A 83 -1.82 9.77 7.26
CA LYS A 83 -1.77 10.58 6.04
C LYS A 83 -0.34 10.78 5.50
N ASP A 84 0.63 10.95 6.39
CA ASP A 84 2.04 11.11 6.03
C ASP A 84 2.60 9.79 5.49
N ALA A 85 2.29 8.67 6.16
CA ALA A 85 2.69 7.35 5.71
C ALA A 85 2.16 7.04 4.30
N VAL A 86 0.88 7.32 4.03
CA VAL A 86 0.27 7.17 2.69
C VAL A 86 1.02 8.04 1.66
N THR A 87 1.32 9.29 2.01
CA THR A 87 2.04 10.22 1.12
C THR A 87 3.44 9.71 0.77
N ILE A 88 4.16 9.20 1.76
CA ILE A 88 5.49 8.60 1.57
C ILE A 88 5.40 7.41 0.61
N ILE A 89 4.50 6.45 0.89
CA ILE A 89 4.33 5.23 0.07
C ILE A 89 4.01 5.59 -1.38
N LYS A 90 3.12 6.56 -1.61
CA LYS A 90 2.81 7.05 -2.97
C LYS A 90 4.03 7.60 -3.68
N GLY A 91 4.89 8.34 -2.97
CA GLY A 91 6.15 8.84 -3.49
C GLY A 91 7.04 7.72 -4.01
N PHE A 92 7.19 6.64 -3.23
CA PHE A 92 7.99 5.47 -3.61
C PHE A 92 7.38 4.70 -4.78
N GLN A 93 6.07 4.48 -4.79
CA GLN A 93 5.41 3.82 -5.92
C GLN A 93 5.59 4.61 -7.21
N LYS A 94 5.36 5.93 -7.18
CA LYS A 94 5.53 6.79 -8.36
C LYS A 94 6.98 6.76 -8.87
N ALA A 95 7.96 6.72 -7.98
CA ALA A 95 9.36 6.56 -8.34
C ALA A 95 9.62 5.20 -9.00
N GLN A 96 9.13 4.09 -8.43
CA GLN A 96 9.23 2.75 -9.02
C GLN A 96 8.62 2.66 -10.42
N TYR A 97 7.41 3.22 -10.62
CA TYR A 97 6.78 3.25 -11.94
C TYR A 97 7.62 4.01 -12.96
N LYS A 98 8.18 5.17 -12.59
CA LYS A 98 9.03 5.98 -13.47
C LYS A 98 10.35 5.30 -13.81
N GLU A 99 10.97 4.58 -12.86
CA GLU A 99 12.16 3.77 -13.11
C GLU A 99 11.86 2.61 -14.07
N ARG A 100 10.74 1.90 -13.88
CA ARG A 100 10.30 0.82 -14.78
C ARG A 100 10.01 1.30 -16.20
N ASP A 101 9.35 2.45 -16.36
CA ASP A 101 9.06 3.04 -17.68
C ASP A 101 10.34 3.43 -18.43
N LYS A 102 11.28 4.07 -17.72
CA LYS A 102 12.60 4.39 -18.27
C LYS A 102 13.39 3.16 -18.71
N LYS A 103 13.34 2.08 -17.92
CA LYS A 103 14.04 0.83 -18.24
C LYS A 103 13.45 0.11 -19.46
N LYS A 104 12.12 0.18 -19.64
CA LYS A 104 11.44 -0.33 -20.86
C LYS A 104 11.79 0.49 -22.10
N LYS A 105 11.80 1.82 -22.02
CA LYS A 105 12.21 2.68 -23.15
C LYS A 105 13.68 2.56 -23.54
N GLY A 106 14.57 2.24 -22.60
CA GLY A 106 15.98 2.00 -22.88
C GLY A 106 16.26 0.64 -23.54
N SER A 107 15.34 -0.32 -23.45
CA SER A 107 15.53 -1.67 -24.01
C SER A 107 15.10 -1.79 -25.48
N ASP A 108 14.36 -0.79 -26.00
CA ASP A 108 13.88 -0.75 -27.39
C ASP A 108 14.86 0.01 -28.33
N ALA A 109 15.95 0.54 -27.79
CA ALA A 109 16.90 1.41 -28.52
C ALA A 109 18.18 0.71 -28.98
N ASP A 110 18.36 -0.60 -28.74
CA ASP A 110 19.63 -1.31 -28.93
C ASP A 110 19.55 -2.50 -29.92
N ASP A 111 18.62 -2.49 -30.89
CA ASP A 111 18.57 -3.49 -31.97
C ASP A 111 18.61 -2.88 -33.39
N HIS A 112 19.39 -1.82 -33.59
CA HIS A 112 19.80 -1.39 -34.94
C HIS A 112 21.31 -1.31 -35.06
N HIS A 113 21.96 -2.47 -34.90
CA HIS A 113 23.24 -2.73 -35.54
C HIS A 113 22.99 -3.61 -36.76
N PHE A 114 22.83 -3.01 -37.94
CA PHE A 114 23.12 -3.72 -39.19
C PHE A 114 23.91 -2.85 -40.15
N ASN A 115 25.17 -3.27 -40.27
CA ASN A 115 26.24 -2.82 -41.13
C ASN A 115 25.83 -2.89 -42.61
N GLY A 116 25.97 -1.80 -43.36
CA GLY A 116 25.59 -1.74 -44.77
C GLY A 116 26.52 -0.84 -45.58
N GLN A 117 27.65 -1.42 -45.97
CA GLN A 117 28.54 -1.14 -47.13
C GLN A 117 28.97 0.29 -47.45
#